data_AF-A0A3Q0QQD6-F1
#
_entry.id   AF-A0A3Q0QQD6-F1
#
_cell.length_a   1.000
_cell.length_b   1.000
_cell.length_c   1.000
_cell.angle_alpha   90.00
_cell.angle_beta   90.00
_cell.angle_gamma   90.00
#
_symmetry.space_group_name_H-M   'P 1'
#
loop_
_entity.id
_entity.type
_entity.pdbx_description
1 polymer ?
#
loop_
_entity_poly.entity_id
_entity_poly.type
_entity_poly.pdbx_seq_one_letter_code
_entity_poly.pdbx_strand_id
1 'polypeptide(L)'
;MLIFWFPLHVEEAQNRLSFLAQNKKLWSQQMLLDVGFHLLMQDELESYTFRSIYRCEAINTEKHFPSLLMLVCQSADQKKPDIHFFNCETRAKDLFYWFLHNLRRCDRDSKATVTREHRENRGRRVRAKMAKLNPLLCFTTANGGPDISFLRAEREVGILNHCFDDIETFMGKLQETAEAAVMLSQKKKKKKKSKKQSAEDELLTTKARPPSEEEFIDIFQKFKYCFSLLARLKSTITSPSSEELVHHVFKPLDMMVKTTGGPAFGASVSNPALTSSAVSLLQNTLSDEERQLWTSLGPNWTLPRSQLRGPIAPYTPVFLAGWKPEASRPDGQVWEDPVESQHKLEALQEKQEVPWLT
;
A
#
# COMPACT_ATOMS: atom_id res chain seq x y z
N MET A 1 9.66 -3.13 12.88
CA MET A 1 9.54 -1.89 12.10
C MET A 1 9.79 -2.23 10.63
N LEU A 2 8.76 -2.77 9.97
CA LEU A 2 8.73 -2.92 8.52
C LEU A 2 8.01 -1.69 8.00
N ILE A 3 8.77 -0.61 7.82
CA ILE A 3 8.29 0.56 7.10
C ILE A 3 8.32 0.16 5.62
N PHE A 4 7.29 -0.54 5.19
CA PHE A 4 6.91 -0.64 3.79
C PHE A 4 5.52 -0.07 3.67
N TRP A 5 5.46 1.26 3.80
CA TRP A 5 4.53 2.00 2.98
C TRP A 5 4.91 1.60 1.55
N PHE A 6 3.97 1.18 0.72
CA PHE A 6 4.14 1.29 -0.73
C PHE A 6 3.96 2.77 -1.06
N PRO A 7 5.01 3.62 -1.14
CA PRO A 7 4.96 4.64 -2.16
C PRO A 7 5.05 3.84 -3.48
N LEU A 8 4.30 4.24 -4.49
CA LEU A 8 4.81 3.99 -5.83
C LEU A 8 6.25 4.54 -5.85
N HIS A 9 7.25 3.65 -5.83
CA HIS A 9 8.62 4.08 -5.93
C HIS A 9 8.72 4.85 -7.25
N VAL A 10 9.49 5.95 -7.31
CA VAL A 10 9.64 6.72 -8.55
C VAL A 10 9.98 5.81 -9.74
N GLU A 11 10.79 4.80 -9.48
CA GLU A 11 11.15 3.75 -10.42
C GLU A 11 9.96 2.87 -10.82
N GLU A 12 9.06 2.53 -9.89
CA GLU A 12 7.82 1.80 -10.18
C GLU A 12 6.86 2.64 -11.02
N ALA A 13 6.68 3.92 -10.69
CA ALA A 13 5.87 4.84 -11.47
C ALA A 13 6.44 5.03 -12.88
N GLN A 14 7.77 5.09 -13.03
CA GLN A 14 8.45 5.12 -14.31
C GLN A 14 8.26 3.81 -15.09
N ASN A 15 8.50 2.66 -14.46
CA ASN A 15 8.28 1.35 -15.09
C ASN A 15 6.82 1.17 -15.54
N ARG A 16 5.86 1.63 -14.73
CA ARG A 16 4.43 1.67 -15.07
C ARG A 16 4.18 2.58 -16.27
N LEU A 17 4.74 3.79 -16.29
CA LEU A 17 4.64 4.69 -17.45
C LEU A 17 5.23 4.05 -18.71
N SER A 18 6.42 3.45 -18.63
CA SER A 18 7.08 2.75 -19.74
C SER A 18 6.21 1.62 -20.28
N PHE A 19 5.64 0.80 -19.38
CA PHE A 19 4.73 -0.28 -19.74
C PHE A 19 3.47 0.26 -20.43
N LEU A 20 2.84 1.29 -19.86
CA LEU A 20 1.65 1.91 -20.47
C LEU A 20 1.98 2.52 -21.84
N ALA A 21 3.14 3.15 -21.99
CA ALA A 21 3.61 3.73 -23.25
C ALA A 21 3.80 2.65 -24.34
N GLN A 22 4.49 1.56 -24.01
CA GLN A 22 4.69 0.42 -24.91
C GLN A 22 3.37 -0.18 -25.38
N ASN A 23 2.38 -0.23 -24.49
CA ASN A 23 1.06 -0.78 -24.78
C ASN A 23 0.09 0.26 -25.36
N LYS A 24 0.55 1.49 -25.67
CA LYS A 24 -0.29 2.61 -26.15
C LYS A 24 -1.48 2.91 -25.23
N LYS A 25 -1.31 2.69 -23.92
CA LYS A 25 -2.31 2.87 -22.85
C LYS A 25 -2.20 4.23 -22.13
N LEU A 26 -1.68 5.25 -22.80
CA LEU A 26 -1.54 6.60 -22.28
C LEU A 26 -2.32 7.58 -23.15
N TRP A 27 -3.01 8.52 -22.51
CA TRP A 27 -3.47 9.73 -23.18
C TRP A 27 -2.72 10.92 -22.63
N SER A 28 -2.75 11.97 -23.43
CA SER A 28 -2.12 13.21 -23.08
C SER A 28 -3.18 14.31 -23.05
N GLN A 29 -3.21 15.04 -21.94
CA GLN A 29 -3.98 16.28 -21.84
C GLN A 29 -3.03 17.43 -22.11
N GLN A 30 -3.36 18.28 -23.09
CA GLN A 30 -2.57 19.50 -23.31
C GLN A 30 -2.76 20.43 -22.11
N MET A 31 -1.64 20.79 -21.49
CA MET A 31 -1.60 21.62 -20.31
C MET A 31 -0.60 22.75 -20.54
N LEU A 32 -0.93 23.91 -19.98
CA LEU A 32 0.02 24.99 -19.82
C LEU A 32 0.53 24.96 -18.39
N LEU A 33 1.82 24.68 -18.22
CA LEU A 33 2.46 24.87 -16.93
C LEU A 33 2.87 26.34 -16.82
N ASP A 34 2.22 27.06 -15.91
CA ASP A 34 2.64 28.40 -15.53
C ASP A 34 3.34 28.34 -14.17
N VAL A 35 4.66 28.55 -14.18
CA VAL A 35 5.47 28.46 -12.97
C VAL A 35 5.74 29.86 -12.41
N GLY A 36 5.07 30.18 -11.30
CA GLY A 36 5.30 31.34 -10.42
C GLY A 36 5.72 30.88 -9.03
N PHE A 37 5.20 31.51 -7.96
CA PHE A 37 5.26 30.96 -6.58
C PHE A 37 4.44 29.66 -6.41
N HIS A 38 3.58 29.38 -7.38
CA HIS A 38 2.76 28.18 -7.49
C HIS A 38 2.91 27.61 -8.89
N LEU A 39 2.79 26.29 -9.03
CA LEU A 39 2.51 25.65 -10.31
C LEU A 39 1.02 25.82 -10.59
N LEU A 40 0.65 26.41 -11.72
CA LEU A 40 -0.73 26.49 -12.18
C LEU A 40 -0.88 25.69 -13.47
N MET A 41 -1.87 24.80 -13.50
CA MET A 41 -2.30 24.11 -14.71
C MET A 41 -3.67 24.65 -15.14
N GLN A 42 -3.83 24.95 -16.44
CA GLN A 42 -5.03 25.61 -16.96
C GLN A 42 -6.03 24.59 -17.57
N ASP A 43 -7.31 24.96 -17.62
CA ASP A 43 -8.54 24.22 -17.99
C ASP A 43 -9.19 23.31 -16.92
N GLU A 44 -8.42 22.73 -16.01
CA GLU A 44 -8.91 22.25 -14.69
C GLU A 44 -7.83 22.59 -13.64
N LEU A 45 -8.16 23.48 -12.70
CA LEU A 45 -7.21 24.25 -11.91
C LEU A 45 -6.50 23.43 -10.81
N GLU A 46 -5.51 22.61 -11.17
CA GLU A 46 -4.59 22.02 -10.18
C GLU A 46 -3.46 23.02 -9.87
N SER A 47 -3.34 23.40 -8.58
CA SER A 47 -2.30 24.31 -8.13
C SER A 47 -1.44 23.70 -7.02
N TYR A 48 -0.12 23.65 -7.23
CA TYR A 48 0.83 23.15 -6.22
C TYR A 48 1.72 24.27 -5.72
N THR A 49 1.82 24.42 -4.40
CA THR A 49 2.80 25.32 -3.78
C THR A 49 4.20 24.71 -3.89
N PHE A 50 5.27 25.53 -3.85
CA PHE A 50 6.63 24.97 -3.80
C PHE A 50 6.86 24.05 -2.59
N ARG A 51 6.14 24.26 -1.48
CA ARG A 51 6.25 23.42 -0.28
C ARG A 51 5.61 22.04 -0.43
N SER A 52 4.63 21.90 -1.32
CA SER A 52 3.95 20.64 -1.58
C SER A 52 4.65 19.80 -2.65
N ILE A 53 5.74 20.27 -3.26
CA ILE A 53 6.47 19.54 -4.30
C ILE A 53 7.74 18.94 -3.70
N TYR A 54 7.76 17.62 -3.57
CA TYR A 54 8.84 16.88 -2.90
C TYR A 54 9.95 16.50 -3.87
N ARG A 55 9.58 16.23 -5.12
CA ARG A 55 10.53 15.80 -6.15
C ARG A 55 10.11 16.34 -7.51
N CYS A 56 11.10 16.77 -8.26
CA CYS A 56 10.98 17.15 -9.66
C CYS A 56 12.16 16.51 -10.38
N GLU A 57 11.94 15.85 -11.52
CA GLU A 57 13.01 15.16 -12.24
C GLU A 57 12.78 15.20 -13.74
N ALA A 58 13.84 15.47 -14.50
CA ALA A 58 13.84 15.33 -15.95
C ALA A 58 14.30 13.92 -16.32
N ILE A 59 13.41 13.13 -16.91
CA ILE A 59 13.63 11.76 -17.31
C ILE A 59 13.98 11.73 -18.80
N ASN A 60 15.15 11.18 -19.10
CA ASN A 60 15.68 11.08 -20.47
C ASN A 60 15.77 9.63 -20.98
N THR A 61 15.45 8.66 -20.13
CA THR A 61 15.60 7.22 -20.40
C THR A 61 14.37 6.61 -21.08
N GLU A 62 13.24 7.32 -21.12
CA GLU A 62 11.99 6.82 -21.68
C GLU A 62 11.97 6.96 -23.22
N LYS A 63 11.89 5.82 -23.93
CA LYS A 63 12.00 5.79 -25.40
C LYS A 63 10.81 6.43 -26.11
N HIS A 64 9.62 6.39 -25.49
CA HIS A 64 8.40 6.93 -26.08
C HIS A 64 8.24 8.44 -25.87
N PHE A 65 8.95 9.00 -24.87
CA PHE A 65 8.84 10.41 -24.48
C PHE A 65 10.24 11.02 -24.26
N PRO A 66 10.83 11.66 -25.30
CA PRO A 66 12.21 12.14 -25.26
C PRO A 66 12.44 13.34 -24.32
N SER A 67 11.37 13.95 -23.81
CA SER A 67 11.39 15.13 -22.95
C SER A 67 10.36 14.99 -21.83
N LEU A 68 10.64 14.10 -20.87
CA LEU A 68 9.70 13.77 -19.80
C LEU A 68 10.07 14.48 -18.50
N LEU A 69 9.11 15.13 -17.85
CA LEU A 69 9.23 15.72 -16.52
C LEU A 69 8.34 14.97 -15.54
N MET A 70 8.88 14.57 -14.39
CA MET A 70 8.12 13.95 -13.31
C MET A 70 8.03 14.91 -12.13
N LEU A 71 6.83 15.06 -11.57
CA LEU A 71 6.58 15.78 -10.32
C LEU A 71 5.99 14.83 -9.29
N VAL A 72 6.50 14.90 -8.05
CA VAL A 72 5.92 14.25 -6.89
C VAL A 72 5.40 15.32 -5.95
N CYS A 73 4.08 15.37 -5.78
CA CYS A 73 3.38 16.42 -5.05
C CYS A 73 2.57 15.82 -3.89
N GLN A 74 2.53 16.46 -2.72
CA GLN A 74 1.61 16.11 -1.65
C GLN A 74 1.08 17.38 -1.00
N SER A 75 -0.23 17.57 -1.10
CA SER A 75 -0.96 18.65 -0.45
C SER A 75 -1.16 18.36 1.04
N ALA A 76 -1.40 19.39 1.85
CA ALA A 76 -1.48 19.25 3.31
C ALA A 76 -2.64 18.36 3.81
N ASP A 77 -3.69 18.25 2.99
CA ASP A 77 -4.87 17.44 3.16
C ASP A 77 -4.72 16.01 2.60
N GLN A 78 -3.70 15.76 1.79
CA GLN A 78 -3.44 14.47 1.18
C GLN A 78 -2.63 13.57 2.11
N LYS A 79 -3.17 12.37 2.39
CA LYS A 79 -2.47 11.33 3.16
C LYS A 79 -1.31 10.70 2.38
N LYS A 80 -1.28 10.84 1.03
CA LYS A 80 -0.28 10.23 0.14
C LYS A 80 0.15 11.21 -0.97
N PRO A 81 1.39 11.14 -1.46
CA PRO A 81 1.86 11.95 -2.58
C PRO A 81 1.33 11.43 -3.93
N ASP A 82 1.00 12.34 -4.82
CA ASP A 82 0.69 12.10 -6.23
C ASP A 82 1.97 12.17 -7.09
N ILE A 83 2.02 11.35 -8.13
CA ILE A 83 3.09 11.37 -9.14
C ILE A 83 2.48 11.76 -10.48
N HIS A 84 3.03 12.81 -11.10
CA HIS A 84 2.61 13.31 -12.40
C HIS A 84 3.74 13.23 -13.41
N PHE A 85 3.42 12.78 -14.61
CA PHE A 85 4.32 12.74 -15.75
C PHE A 85 3.89 13.73 -16.82
N PHE A 86 4.84 14.49 -17.34
CA PHE A 86 4.60 15.51 -18.37
C PHE A 86 5.54 15.31 -19.53
N ASN A 87 4.99 15.15 -20.73
CA ASN A 87 5.77 15.24 -21.95
C ASN A 87 5.88 16.71 -22.36
N CYS A 88 7.08 17.27 -22.30
CA CYS A 88 7.34 18.70 -22.50
C CYS A 88 7.69 19.00 -23.96
N GLU A 89 7.09 20.05 -24.54
CA GLU A 89 7.50 20.56 -25.86
C GLU A 89 8.93 21.14 -25.80
N THR A 90 9.28 21.78 -24.68
CA THR A 90 10.64 22.24 -24.36
C THR A 90 11.42 21.12 -23.68
N ARG A 91 12.76 21.17 -23.68
CA ARG A 91 13.60 20.17 -22.99
C ARG A 91 13.26 20.15 -21.49
N ALA A 92 12.81 19.01 -20.98
CA ALA A 92 12.42 18.84 -19.57
C ALA A 92 13.55 19.23 -18.60
N LYS A 93 14.81 19.03 -19.00
CA LYS A 93 15.99 19.48 -18.23
C LYS A 93 16.02 20.98 -17.97
N ASP A 94 15.62 21.80 -18.93
CA ASP A 94 15.64 23.26 -18.79
C ASP A 94 14.58 23.71 -17.77
N LEU A 95 13.40 23.06 -17.80
CA LEU A 95 12.34 23.26 -16.81
C LEU A 95 12.78 22.79 -15.42
N PHE A 96 13.44 21.64 -15.32
CA PHE A 96 13.97 21.10 -14.07
C PHE A 96 15.05 22.01 -13.44
N TYR A 97 16.03 22.48 -14.22
CA TYR A 97 17.06 23.39 -13.70
C TYR A 97 16.47 24.72 -13.23
N TRP A 98 15.50 25.24 -13.98
CA TRP A 98 14.77 26.43 -13.59
C TRP A 98 13.99 26.20 -12.28
N PHE A 99 13.34 25.04 -12.14
CA PHE A 99 12.59 24.67 -10.95
C PHE A 99 13.49 24.57 -9.71
N LEU A 100 14.64 23.88 -9.82
CA LEU A 100 15.63 23.80 -8.74
C LEU A 100 16.20 25.16 -8.33
N HIS A 101 16.46 26.04 -9.30
CA HIS A 101 16.97 27.38 -9.01
C HIS A 101 15.98 28.21 -8.18
N ASN A 102 14.67 28.09 -8.46
CA ASN A 102 13.64 28.83 -7.75
C ASN A 102 13.26 28.21 -6.39
N LEU A 103 13.26 26.88 -6.25
CA LEU A 103 13.13 26.20 -4.95
C LEU A 103 14.19 26.69 -3.95
N ARG A 104 15.46 26.74 -4.38
CA ARG A 104 16.58 27.26 -3.54
C ARG A 104 16.45 28.73 -3.17
N ARG A 105 15.67 29.50 -3.93
CA ARG A 105 15.43 30.92 -3.68
C ARG A 105 14.29 31.09 -2.67
N CYS A 106 13.21 30.33 -2.85
CA CYS A 106 12.06 30.32 -1.94
C CYS A 106 12.46 29.87 -0.52
N ASP A 107 13.34 28.87 -0.40
CA ASP A 107 13.87 28.41 0.91
C ASP A 107 14.66 29.53 1.63
N ARG A 108 15.35 30.38 0.84
CA ARG A 108 16.15 31.51 1.32
C ARG A 108 15.28 32.67 1.81
N ASP A 109 14.16 32.94 1.15
CA ASP A 109 13.22 34.01 1.50
C ASP A 109 12.34 33.65 2.71
N SER A 110 12.21 32.37 3.09
CA SER A 110 11.54 31.95 4.35
C SER A 110 12.20 32.46 5.64
N LYS A 111 13.43 32.99 5.55
CA LYS A 111 14.18 33.58 6.68
C LYS A 111 14.21 35.11 6.68
N ALA A 112 13.58 35.78 5.71
CA ALA A 112 13.53 37.23 5.63
C ALA A 112 12.09 37.73 5.72
N THR A 113 11.84 38.65 6.64
CA THR A 113 10.51 39.17 7.00
C THR A 113 9.74 39.74 5.80
N VAL A 114 8.44 39.42 5.80
CA VAL A 114 7.35 39.93 4.95
C VAL A 114 7.33 41.46 4.94
N THR A 115 7.71 42.09 3.82
CA THR A 115 7.18 43.39 3.35
C THR A 115 7.74 43.75 1.97
N ARG A 116 7.34 43.05 0.90
CA ARG A 116 7.43 43.59 -0.49
C ARG A 116 6.63 42.80 -1.53
N GLU A 117 5.51 42.21 -1.15
CA GLU A 117 4.93 41.07 -1.89
C GLU A 117 4.12 41.38 -3.17
N HIS A 118 3.95 42.63 -3.62
CA HIS A 118 3.01 42.86 -4.74
C HIS A 118 3.49 43.64 -5.97
N ARG A 119 4.74 44.14 -6.03
CA ARG A 119 5.11 45.08 -7.12
C ARG A 119 6.26 44.69 -8.04
N GLU A 120 7.03 43.62 -7.79
CA GLU A 120 8.32 43.44 -8.49
C GLU A 120 8.56 42.09 -9.20
N ASN A 121 7.55 41.22 -9.38
CA ASN A 121 7.77 39.89 -9.98
C ASN A 121 6.95 39.57 -11.25
N ARG A 122 6.51 40.59 -12.00
CA ARG A 122 5.94 40.38 -13.35
C ARG A 122 6.94 39.85 -14.39
N GLY A 123 8.24 39.76 -14.06
CA GLY A 123 9.31 39.60 -15.06
C GLY A 123 9.78 38.19 -15.41
N ARG A 124 9.44 37.12 -14.68
CA ARG A 124 9.95 35.76 -15.00
C ARG A 124 8.95 34.65 -14.69
N ARG A 125 7.78 34.70 -15.32
CA ARG A 125 6.94 33.52 -15.46
C ARG A 125 7.49 32.64 -16.56
N VAL A 126 7.68 31.36 -16.29
CA VAL A 126 7.90 30.36 -17.33
C VAL A 126 6.57 29.72 -17.63
N ARG A 127 6.08 29.95 -18.85
CA ARG A 127 4.97 29.20 -19.41
C ARG A 127 5.52 28.17 -20.38
N ALA A 128 5.25 26.90 -20.11
CA ALA A 128 5.63 25.80 -20.98
C ALA A 128 4.38 25.03 -21.37
N LYS A 129 4.23 24.77 -22.67
CA LYS A 129 3.28 23.78 -23.15
C LYS A 129 3.83 22.39 -22.87
N MET A 130 2.97 21.56 -22.31
CA MET A 130 3.28 20.18 -22.01
C MET A 130 2.02 19.35 -22.13
N ALA A 131 2.20 18.05 -22.17
CA ALA A 131 1.11 17.10 -22.19
C ALA A 131 1.19 16.26 -20.91
N LYS A 132 0.21 16.42 -20.01
CA LYS A 132 0.11 15.56 -18.81
C LYS A 132 -0.23 14.16 -19.29
N LEU A 133 0.68 13.22 -19.04
CA LEU A 133 0.51 11.82 -19.39
C LEU A 133 -0.31 11.18 -18.29
N ASN A 134 -1.54 10.88 -18.62
CA ASN A 134 -2.44 10.19 -17.74
C ASN A 134 -2.54 8.74 -18.25
N PRO A 135 -2.61 7.74 -17.34
CA PRO A 135 -3.13 6.44 -17.72
C PRO A 135 -4.45 6.66 -18.47
N LEU A 136 -4.62 6.00 -19.62
CA LEU A 136 -5.93 5.89 -20.24
C LEU A 136 -6.86 5.28 -19.20
N LEU A 137 -7.63 6.14 -18.54
CA LEU A 137 -8.86 5.74 -17.90
C LEU A 137 -9.69 5.14 -19.04
N CYS A 138 -9.67 3.80 -19.06
CA CYS A 138 -10.49 2.88 -19.82
C CYS A 138 -10.75 3.21 -21.30
N PHE A 139 -10.03 2.58 -22.24
CA PHE A 139 -10.64 2.22 -23.54
C PHE A 139 -10.16 0.86 -24.06
N THR A 140 -11.06 -0.11 -23.89
CA THR A 140 -11.39 -1.20 -24.80
C THR A 140 -10.37 -2.35 -24.93
N THR A 141 -10.69 -3.50 -24.32
CA THR A 141 -10.66 -4.78 -25.10
C THR A 141 -11.51 -4.56 -26.36
N ALA A 142 -11.42 -5.40 -27.40
CA ALA A 142 -12.14 -5.19 -28.67
C ALA A 142 -13.65 -4.82 -28.56
N ASN A 143 -14.27 -4.89 -27.37
CA ASN A 143 -15.63 -4.51 -26.99
C ASN A 143 -15.80 -3.34 -25.97
N GLY A 144 -14.87 -2.40 -25.77
CA GLY A 144 -15.27 -1.12 -25.12
C GLY A 144 -14.98 -0.89 -23.62
N GLY A 145 -14.51 -1.87 -22.83
CA GLY A 145 -14.39 -1.74 -21.37
C GLY A 145 -12.97 -1.44 -20.81
N PRO A 146 -12.83 -0.97 -19.55
CA PRO A 146 -11.55 -0.93 -18.83
C PRO A 146 -10.81 -2.27 -18.86
N ASP A 147 -9.47 -2.25 -18.82
CA ASP A 147 -8.69 -3.47 -18.58
C ASP A 147 -8.95 -3.95 -17.15
N ILE A 148 -9.94 -4.83 -17.02
CA ILE A 148 -10.42 -5.38 -15.76
C ILE A 148 -9.29 -6.01 -14.94
N SER A 149 -8.26 -6.55 -15.61
CA SER A 149 -7.12 -7.18 -14.96
C SER A 149 -6.27 -6.16 -14.20
N PHE A 150 -6.08 -4.97 -14.76
CA PHE A 150 -5.31 -3.90 -14.12
C PHE A 150 -6.06 -3.27 -12.94
N LEU A 151 -7.35 -2.93 -13.14
CA LEU A 151 -8.20 -2.40 -12.05
C LEU A 151 -8.31 -3.39 -10.89
N ARG A 152 -8.38 -4.68 -11.22
CA ARG A 152 -8.36 -5.75 -10.23
C ARG A 152 -7.05 -5.75 -9.43
N ALA A 153 -5.90 -5.68 -10.09
CA ALA A 153 -4.61 -5.68 -9.41
C ALA A 153 -4.42 -4.44 -8.53
N GLU A 154 -4.80 -3.26 -9.00
CA GLU A 154 -4.74 -2.03 -8.21
C GLU A 154 -5.59 -2.12 -6.95
N ARG A 155 -6.82 -2.64 -7.07
CA ARG A 155 -7.69 -2.90 -5.93
C ARG A 155 -7.08 -3.91 -4.96
N GLU A 156 -6.51 -5.01 -5.46
CA GLU A 156 -5.85 -6.04 -4.64
C GLU A 156 -4.64 -5.48 -3.87
N VAL A 157 -3.84 -4.61 -4.49
CA VAL A 157 -2.75 -3.87 -3.82
C VAL A 157 -3.30 -2.92 -2.75
N GLY A 158 -4.40 -2.20 -3.03
CA GLY A 158 -5.05 -1.34 -2.05
C GLY A 158 -5.50 -2.11 -0.82
N ILE A 159 -6.16 -3.26 -1.02
CA ILE A 159 -6.59 -4.16 0.05
C ILE A 159 -5.38 -4.68 0.85
N LEU A 160 -4.33 -5.14 0.16
CA LEU A 160 -3.10 -5.66 0.79
C LEU A 160 -2.45 -4.62 1.71
N ASN A 161 -2.33 -3.37 1.23
CA ASN A 161 -1.76 -2.28 2.02
C ASN A 161 -2.57 -2.01 3.30
N HIS A 162 -3.90 -2.02 3.22
CA HIS A 162 -4.72 -1.85 4.41
C HIS A 162 -4.62 -3.02 5.40
N CYS A 163 -4.36 -4.25 4.92
CA CYS A 163 -4.03 -5.35 5.82
C CYS A 163 -2.68 -5.14 6.52
N PHE A 164 -1.67 -4.62 5.82
CA PHE A 164 -0.39 -4.28 6.42
C PHE A 164 -0.51 -3.16 7.45
N ASP A 165 -1.28 -2.11 7.17
CA ASP A 165 -1.55 -1.01 8.11
C ASP A 165 -2.15 -1.55 9.42
N ASP A 166 -3.12 -2.45 9.33
CA ASP A 166 -3.79 -3.03 10.49
C ASP A 166 -2.86 -3.96 11.29
N ILE A 167 -2.07 -4.79 10.60
CA ILE A 167 -1.03 -5.62 11.22
C ILE A 167 -0.03 -4.72 11.95
N GLU A 168 0.50 -3.69 11.30
CA GLU A 168 1.49 -2.79 11.90
C GLU A 168 0.91 -2.05 13.11
N THR A 169 -0.32 -1.54 12.99
CA THR A 169 -1.02 -0.86 14.09
C THR A 169 -1.15 -1.78 15.31
N PHE A 170 -1.52 -3.04 15.09
CA PHE A 170 -1.62 -4.02 16.16
C PHE A 170 -0.26 -4.38 16.75
N MET A 171 0.77 -4.57 15.92
CA MET A 171 2.13 -4.83 16.41
C MET A 171 2.67 -3.67 17.24
N GLY A 172 2.35 -2.42 16.85
CA GLY A 172 2.65 -1.23 17.65
C GLY A 172 1.98 -1.27 19.02
N LYS A 173 0.68 -1.58 19.05
CA LYS A 173 -0.08 -1.76 20.30
C LYS A 173 0.51 -2.86 21.20
N LEU A 174 0.93 -3.99 20.62
CA LEU A 174 1.59 -5.07 21.37
C LEU A 174 2.89 -4.60 22.02
N GLN A 175 3.71 -3.87 21.27
CA GLN A 175 4.96 -3.32 21.77
C GLN A 175 4.72 -2.34 22.93
N GLU A 176 3.79 -1.39 22.74
CA GLU A 176 3.42 -0.43 23.79
C GLU A 176 2.90 -1.12 25.06
N THR A 177 2.11 -2.18 24.89
CA THR A 177 1.57 -2.97 26.01
C THR A 177 2.69 -3.63 26.80
N ALA A 178 3.66 -4.25 26.10
CA ALA A 178 4.80 -4.92 26.73
C ALA A 178 5.67 -3.92 27.50
N GLU A 179 5.95 -2.76 26.93
CA GLU A 179 6.72 -1.69 27.57
C GLU A 179 6.01 -1.15 28.81
N ALA A 180 4.71 -0.88 28.71
CA ALA A 180 3.89 -0.41 29.83
C ALA A 180 3.86 -1.45 30.97
N ALA A 181 3.74 -2.74 30.66
CA ALA A 181 3.79 -3.83 31.64
C ALA A 181 5.14 -3.88 32.38
N VAL A 182 6.26 -3.73 31.66
CA VAL A 182 7.60 -3.66 32.27
C VAL A 182 7.72 -2.45 33.20
N MET A 183 7.31 -1.25 32.75
CA MET A 183 7.37 -0.03 33.55
C MET A 183 6.51 -0.13 34.83
N LEU A 184 5.31 -0.68 34.73
CA LEU A 184 4.44 -0.93 35.89
C LEU A 184 5.08 -1.90 36.89
N SER A 185 5.74 -2.96 36.42
CA SER A 185 6.42 -3.93 37.29
C SER A 185 7.59 -3.27 38.06
N GLN A 186 8.34 -2.38 37.42
CA GLN A 186 9.43 -1.63 38.05
C GLN A 186 8.91 -0.60 39.07
N LYS A 187 7.82 0.13 38.75
CA LYS A 187 7.16 1.05 39.69
C LYS A 187 6.65 0.30 40.92
N LYS A 188 6.04 -0.88 40.76
CA LYS A 188 5.60 -1.74 41.90
C LYS A 188 6.75 -2.19 42.80
N LYS A 189 7.93 -2.48 42.25
CA LYS A 189 9.14 -2.81 43.05
C LYS A 189 9.67 -1.61 43.87
N LYS A 190 9.56 -0.38 43.34
CA LYS A 190 9.98 0.86 44.03
C LYS A 190 8.95 1.39 45.05
N LYS A 191 7.65 1.11 44.88
CA LYS A 191 6.54 1.67 45.69
C LYS A 191 6.24 0.96 47.02
N LYS A 192 7.14 0.15 47.59
CA LYS A 192 6.96 -0.48 48.92
C LYS A 192 6.85 0.51 50.11
N LYS A 193 6.74 1.84 49.88
CA LYS A 193 6.71 2.87 50.94
C LYS A 193 5.74 4.08 50.79
N SER A 194 4.88 4.20 49.76
CA SER A 194 3.81 5.23 49.82
C SER A 194 2.60 4.94 48.92
N LYS A 195 1.41 5.13 49.48
CA LYS A 195 0.10 4.78 48.92
C LYS A 195 -0.59 6.05 48.40
N LYS A 196 -0.29 6.43 47.16
CA LYS A 196 -1.14 7.36 46.39
C LYS A 196 -1.12 6.95 44.92
N GLN A 197 -2.27 6.54 44.40
CA GLN A 197 -2.52 6.32 42.97
C GLN A 197 -2.70 7.70 42.32
N SER A 198 -1.93 8.00 41.27
CA SER A 198 -2.07 9.20 40.45
C SER A 198 -2.71 8.84 39.11
N ALA A 199 -3.28 9.82 38.41
CA ALA A 199 -3.84 9.65 37.07
C ALA A 199 -2.83 9.06 36.05
N GLU A 200 -1.53 9.27 36.29
CA GLU A 200 -0.45 8.68 35.49
C GLU A 200 -0.33 7.15 35.69
N ASP A 201 -0.60 6.64 36.91
CA ASP A 201 -0.63 5.20 37.16
C ASP A 201 -1.87 4.56 36.51
N GLU A 202 -3.01 5.26 36.45
CA GLU A 202 -4.22 4.77 35.79
C GLU A 202 -4.02 4.65 34.28
N LEU A 203 -3.48 5.69 33.63
CA LEU A 203 -3.14 5.67 32.21
C LEU A 203 -2.14 4.56 31.86
N LEU A 204 -1.13 4.34 32.72
CA LEU A 204 -0.18 3.24 32.53
C LEU A 204 -0.83 1.87 32.68
N THR A 205 -1.78 1.71 33.61
CA THR A 205 -2.54 0.45 33.73
C THR A 205 -3.45 0.19 32.53
N THR A 206 -4.03 1.22 31.93
CA THR A 206 -4.84 1.06 30.70
C THR A 206 -3.97 0.65 29.51
N LYS A 207 -2.78 1.26 29.37
CA LYS A 207 -1.81 0.92 28.31
C LYS A 207 -1.20 -0.47 28.44
N ALA A 208 -1.07 -1.00 29.67
CA ALA A 208 -0.52 -2.33 29.91
C ALA A 208 -1.55 -3.48 29.74
N ARG A 209 -2.79 -3.17 29.34
CA ARG A 209 -3.81 -4.19 29.10
C ARG A 209 -3.51 -4.93 27.80
N PRO A 210 -3.41 -6.28 27.80
CA PRO A 210 -3.20 -7.05 26.58
C PRO A 210 -4.37 -6.85 25.60
N PRO A 211 -4.12 -6.92 24.29
CA PRO A 211 -5.20 -6.98 23.31
C PRO A 211 -6.13 -8.16 23.58
N SER A 212 -7.38 -8.03 23.16
CA SER A 212 -8.38 -9.08 23.29
C SER A 212 -8.12 -10.24 22.32
N GLU A 213 -8.65 -11.42 22.61
CA GLU A 213 -8.52 -12.59 21.73
C GLU A 213 -9.09 -12.33 20.33
N GLU A 214 -10.18 -11.58 20.22
CA GLU A 214 -10.79 -11.20 18.94
C GLU A 214 -9.84 -10.39 18.06
N GLU A 215 -9.06 -9.46 18.66
CA GLU A 215 -8.06 -8.70 17.91
C GLU A 215 -6.91 -9.58 17.44
N PHE A 216 -6.46 -10.55 18.26
CA PHE A 216 -5.46 -11.51 17.81
C PHE A 216 -5.97 -12.35 16.64
N ILE A 217 -7.20 -12.85 16.74
CA ILE A 217 -7.85 -13.61 15.66
C ILE A 217 -7.85 -12.76 14.40
N ASP A 218 -8.41 -11.55 14.43
CA ASP A 218 -8.49 -10.63 13.28
C ASP A 218 -7.13 -10.43 12.60
N ILE A 219 -6.05 -10.24 13.36
CA ILE A 219 -4.70 -10.11 12.79
C ILE A 219 -4.18 -11.43 12.19
N PHE A 220 -4.44 -12.59 12.81
CA PHE A 220 -4.15 -13.87 12.17
C PHE A 220 -4.92 -14.05 10.86
N GLN A 221 -6.18 -13.61 10.79
CA GLN A 221 -6.96 -13.63 9.56
C GLN A 221 -6.33 -12.75 8.48
N LYS A 222 -5.85 -11.56 8.85
CA LYS A 222 -5.15 -10.63 7.96
C LYS A 222 -3.84 -11.21 7.43
N PHE A 223 -3.06 -11.95 8.22
CA PHE A 223 -1.89 -12.65 7.69
C PHE A 223 -2.25 -13.65 6.59
N LYS A 224 -3.25 -14.50 6.84
CA LYS A 224 -3.71 -15.50 5.85
C LYS A 224 -4.21 -14.83 4.57
N TYR A 225 -4.94 -13.73 4.72
CA TYR A 225 -5.46 -12.95 3.62
C TYR A 225 -4.33 -12.27 2.82
N CYS A 226 -3.33 -11.68 3.49
CA CYS A 226 -2.13 -11.14 2.84
C CYS A 226 -1.43 -12.18 1.97
N PHE A 227 -1.19 -13.40 2.47
CA PHE A 227 -0.56 -14.46 1.67
C PHE A 227 -1.39 -14.84 0.44
N SER A 228 -2.72 -14.84 0.57
CA SER A 228 -3.62 -15.09 -0.55
C SER A 228 -3.57 -13.97 -1.59
N LEU A 229 -3.50 -12.71 -1.18
CA LEU A 229 -3.34 -11.57 -2.09
C LEU A 229 -1.95 -11.53 -2.75
N LEU A 230 -0.87 -11.80 -1.99
CA LEU A 230 0.49 -11.84 -2.51
C LEU A 230 0.65 -12.89 -3.62
N ALA A 231 0.06 -14.08 -3.45
CA ALA A 231 0.10 -15.11 -4.48
C ALA A 231 -0.60 -14.68 -5.78
N ARG A 232 -1.67 -13.89 -5.67
CA ARG A 232 -2.40 -13.36 -6.83
C ARG A 232 -1.65 -12.21 -7.50
N LEU A 233 -0.93 -11.42 -6.71
CA LEU A 233 -0.12 -10.29 -7.16
C LEU A 233 1.29 -10.70 -7.60
N LYS A 234 1.68 -11.97 -7.50
CA LYS A 234 3.03 -12.50 -7.77
C LYS A 234 3.66 -11.98 -9.06
N SER A 235 2.91 -11.93 -10.16
CA SER A 235 3.40 -11.45 -11.46
C SER A 235 3.18 -9.95 -11.70
N THR A 236 2.53 -9.25 -10.76
CA THR A 236 2.12 -7.84 -10.89
C THR A 236 2.95 -6.90 -10.03
N ILE A 237 3.37 -7.34 -8.84
CA ILE A 237 4.25 -6.55 -7.95
C ILE A 237 5.69 -7.06 -8.05
N THR A 238 6.65 -6.14 -8.21
CA THR A 238 8.05 -6.50 -8.45
C THR A 238 9.04 -5.80 -7.52
N SER A 239 8.61 -4.81 -6.74
CA SER A 239 9.51 -4.07 -5.83
C SER A 239 8.74 -3.46 -4.65
N PRO A 240 8.77 -4.10 -3.46
CA PRO A 240 9.25 -5.47 -3.24
C PRO A 240 8.39 -6.50 -4.00
N SER A 241 9.01 -7.59 -4.42
CA SER A 241 8.33 -8.76 -5.00
C SER A 241 7.42 -9.44 -3.99
N SER A 242 6.50 -10.28 -4.47
CA SER A 242 5.60 -11.02 -3.58
C SER A 242 6.36 -11.94 -2.63
N GLU A 243 7.45 -12.54 -3.10
CA GLU A 243 8.33 -13.39 -2.33
C GLU A 243 9.04 -12.64 -1.21
N GLU A 244 9.58 -11.45 -1.51
CA GLU A 244 10.21 -10.59 -0.49
C GLU A 244 9.19 -10.16 0.58
N LEU A 245 7.97 -9.82 0.15
CA LEU A 245 6.90 -9.46 1.06
C LEU A 245 6.46 -10.63 1.94
N VAL A 246 6.47 -11.88 1.45
CA VAL A 246 6.20 -13.06 2.30
C VAL A 246 7.18 -13.09 3.48
N HIS A 247 8.48 -12.97 3.23
CA HIS A 247 9.49 -12.95 4.31
C HIS A 247 9.28 -11.78 5.29
N HIS A 248 8.84 -10.63 4.80
CA HIS A 248 8.48 -9.49 5.65
C HIS A 248 7.27 -9.80 6.52
N VAL A 249 6.23 -10.43 5.99
CA VAL A 249 5.03 -10.81 6.72
C VAL A 249 5.31 -11.92 7.76
N PHE A 250 6.30 -12.79 7.53
CA PHE A 250 6.67 -13.83 8.49
C PHE A 250 7.27 -13.30 9.80
N LYS A 251 7.93 -12.14 9.78
CA LYS A 251 8.51 -11.52 11.00
C LYS A 251 7.46 -11.16 12.07
N PRO A 252 6.41 -10.39 11.77
CA PRO A 252 5.34 -10.12 12.73
C PRO A 252 4.49 -11.37 13.03
N LEU A 253 4.34 -12.31 12.09
CA LEU A 253 3.67 -13.59 12.35
C LEU A 253 4.40 -14.43 13.42
N ASP A 254 5.73 -14.55 13.31
CA ASP A 254 6.57 -15.23 14.31
C ASP A 254 6.43 -14.56 15.70
N MET A 255 6.46 -13.24 15.74
CA MET A 255 6.25 -12.48 16.97
C MET A 255 4.87 -12.78 17.58
N MET A 256 3.81 -12.78 16.75
CA MET A 256 2.45 -13.10 17.18
C MET A 256 2.33 -14.49 17.80
N VAL A 257 2.91 -15.51 17.15
CA VAL A 257 2.92 -16.88 17.65
C VAL A 257 3.65 -16.99 19.00
N LYS A 258 4.76 -16.27 19.16
CA LYS A 258 5.49 -16.22 20.43
C LYS A 258 4.67 -15.52 21.53
N THR A 259 4.01 -14.42 21.20
CA THR A 259 3.17 -13.66 22.13
C THR A 259 1.95 -14.46 22.60
N THR A 260 1.37 -15.29 21.74
CA THR A 260 0.24 -16.18 22.11
C THR A 260 0.66 -17.47 22.83
N GLY A 261 1.95 -17.61 23.18
CA GLY A 261 2.45 -18.78 23.90
C GLY A 261 2.67 -20.02 23.04
N GLY A 262 2.79 -19.87 21.72
CA GLY A 262 3.02 -20.95 20.77
C GLY A 262 2.00 -21.00 19.62
N PRO A 263 2.13 -21.97 18.71
CA PRO A 263 1.36 -22.00 17.46
C PRO A 263 -0.10 -22.41 17.64
N ALA A 264 -0.47 -23.00 18.77
CA ALA A 264 -1.81 -23.57 19.00
C ALA A 264 -2.94 -22.54 18.79
N PHE A 265 -2.75 -21.29 19.26
CA PHE A 265 -3.74 -20.23 19.08
C PHE A 265 -3.91 -19.89 17.60
N GLY A 266 -2.82 -19.58 16.89
CA GLY A 266 -2.86 -19.28 15.45
C GLY A 266 -3.38 -20.44 14.61
N ALA A 267 -3.05 -21.69 14.99
CA ALA A 267 -3.52 -22.91 14.32
C ALA A 267 -5.05 -23.08 14.36
N SER A 268 -5.71 -22.54 15.39
CA SER A 268 -7.18 -22.57 15.52
C SER A 268 -7.90 -21.65 14.51
N VAL A 269 -7.19 -20.68 13.91
CA VAL A 269 -7.78 -19.71 12.98
C VAL A 269 -7.97 -20.32 11.59
N SER A 270 -9.18 -20.81 11.33
CA SER A 270 -9.55 -21.48 10.08
C SER A 270 -9.88 -20.51 8.93
N ASN A 271 -10.51 -19.36 9.22
CA ASN A 271 -10.97 -18.38 8.23
C ASN A 271 -10.02 -17.17 8.14
N PRO A 272 -9.65 -16.64 6.95
CA PRO A 272 -9.84 -17.20 5.62
C PRO A 272 -9.05 -18.48 5.40
N ALA A 273 -9.58 -19.37 4.57
CA ALA A 273 -8.79 -20.46 4.00
C ALA A 273 -7.76 -19.89 3.01
N LEU A 274 -6.56 -20.47 2.97
CA LEU A 274 -5.58 -20.11 1.95
C LEU A 274 -5.99 -20.70 0.59
N THR A 275 -5.68 -19.96 -0.47
CA THR A 275 -5.84 -20.43 -1.85
C THR A 275 -4.73 -21.43 -2.19
N SER A 276 -4.96 -22.25 -3.22
CA SER A 276 -3.95 -23.21 -3.70
C SER A 276 -2.67 -22.49 -4.15
N SER A 277 -2.81 -21.34 -4.80
CA SER A 277 -1.66 -20.49 -5.19
C SER A 277 -0.91 -19.92 -3.99
N ALA A 278 -1.59 -19.58 -2.90
CA ALA A 278 -0.95 -19.10 -1.67
C ALA A 278 -0.11 -20.18 -1.01
N VAL A 279 -0.67 -21.39 -0.87
CA VAL A 279 0.07 -22.54 -0.32
C VAL A 279 1.29 -22.84 -1.19
N SER A 280 1.16 -22.84 -2.51
CA SER A 280 2.28 -23.06 -3.44
C SER A 280 3.34 -21.95 -3.34
N LEU A 281 2.93 -20.69 -3.22
CA LEU A 281 3.87 -19.57 -3.01
C LEU A 281 4.69 -19.79 -1.73
N LEU A 282 4.03 -20.07 -0.61
CA LEU A 282 4.68 -20.31 0.68
C LEU A 282 5.62 -21.52 0.61
N GLN A 283 5.21 -22.62 -0.01
CA GLN A 283 6.06 -23.80 -0.17
C GLN A 283 7.37 -23.49 -0.91
N ASN A 284 7.33 -22.62 -1.91
CA ASN A 284 8.48 -22.34 -2.77
C ASN A 284 9.36 -21.18 -2.27
N THR A 285 8.85 -20.35 -1.36
CA THR A 285 9.52 -19.12 -0.95
C THR A 285 10.18 -19.21 0.43
N LEU A 286 9.57 -19.88 1.40
CA LEU A 286 10.00 -19.79 2.81
C LEU A 286 11.38 -20.40 3.08
N SER A 287 12.14 -19.75 3.99
CA SER A 287 13.35 -20.32 4.60
C SER A 287 13.02 -21.55 5.45
N ASP A 288 14.03 -22.30 5.90
CA ASP A 288 13.80 -23.48 6.75
C ASP A 288 13.14 -23.12 8.09
N GLU A 289 13.56 -22.02 8.72
CA GLU A 289 12.97 -21.53 9.97
C GLU A 289 11.52 -21.07 9.77
N GLU A 290 11.27 -20.31 8.71
CA GLU A 290 9.92 -19.84 8.36
C GLU A 290 9.00 -21.00 8.00
N ARG A 291 9.51 -22.01 7.29
CA ARG A 291 8.79 -23.23 6.96
C ARG A 291 8.46 -24.05 8.21
N GLN A 292 9.37 -24.10 9.18
CA GLN A 292 9.11 -24.75 10.47
C GLN A 292 7.98 -24.02 11.22
N LEU A 293 8.00 -22.69 11.25
CA LEU A 293 6.92 -21.90 11.84
C LEU A 293 5.59 -22.16 11.11
N TRP A 294 5.59 -22.06 9.78
CA TRP A 294 4.40 -22.26 8.95
C TRP A 294 3.78 -23.65 9.12
N THR A 295 4.62 -24.70 9.14
CA THR A 295 4.15 -26.08 9.34
C THR A 295 3.64 -26.31 10.76
N SER A 296 4.21 -25.64 11.77
CA SER A 296 3.73 -25.71 13.16
C SER A 296 2.32 -25.15 13.37
N LEU A 297 1.85 -24.25 12.48
CA LEU A 297 0.49 -23.69 12.50
C LEU A 297 -0.57 -24.67 11.95
N GLY A 298 -0.15 -25.79 11.34
CA GLY A 298 -1.02 -26.90 11.00
C GLY A 298 -1.94 -26.70 9.78
N PRO A 299 -2.91 -27.61 9.57
CA PRO A 299 -3.65 -27.74 8.31
C PRO A 299 -4.37 -26.48 7.83
N ASN A 300 -4.92 -25.68 8.75
CA ASN A 300 -5.60 -24.41 8.43
C ASN A 300 -4.68 -23.40 7.73
N TRP A 301 -3.35 -23.60 7.80
CA TRP A 301 -2.33 -22.76 7.19
C TRP A 301 -1.56 -23.49 6.09
N THR A 302 -1.50 -24.82 6.11
CA THR A 302 -0.68 -25.59 5.16
C THR A 302 -1.48 -26.22 4.02
N LEU A 303 -2.80 -26.27 4.12
CA LEU A 303 -3.69 -26.86 3.11
C LEU A 303 -4.57 -25.79 2.44
N PRO A 304 -4.87 -25.95 1.14
CA PRO A 304 -5.85 -25.13 0.45
C PRO A 304 -7.28 -25.46 0.89
N ARG A 305 -8.24 -24.57 0.58
CA ARG A 305 -9.65 -24.72 0.98
C ARG A 305 -10.28 -26.07 0.61
N SER A 306 -9.98 -26.62 -0.56
CA SER A 306 -10.51 -27.92 -1.02
C SER A 306 -10.09 -29.10 -0.15
N GLN A 307 -8.93 -29.01 0.50
CA GLN A 307 -8.35 -30.08 1.32
C GLN A 307 -8.67 -29.91 2.81
N LEU A 308 -9.34 -28.83 3.20
CA LEU A 308 -9.75 -28.59 4.58
C LEU A 308 -11.04 -29.34 4.93
N ARG A 309 -11.17 -29.72 6.20
CA ARG A 309 -12.36 -30.42 6.68
C ARG A 309 -13.50 -29.45 6.95
N GLY A 310 -14.64 -29.70 6.33
CA GLY A 310 -15.90 -29.00 6.61
C GLY A 310 -16.07 -27.68 5.86
N PRO A 311 -17.28 -27.11 5.88
CA PRO A 311 -17.59 -25.86 5.20
C PRO A 311 -16.88 -24.69 5.89
N ILE A 312 -16.13 -23.90 5.12
CA ILE A 312 -15.50 -22.67 5.59
C ILE A 312 -16.34 -21.50 5.10
N ALA A 313 -16.80 -20.66 6.03
CA ALA A 313 -17.58 -19.46 5.71
C ALA A 313 -16.74 -18.47 4.88
N PRO A 314 -17.36 -17.70 3.96
CA PRO A 314 -16.66 -16.64 3.24
C PRO A 314 -16.04 -15.62 4.20
N TYR A 315 -14.83 -15.18 3.90
CA TYR A 315 -14.17 -14.14 4.68
C TYR A 315 -14.63 -12.75 4.23
N THR A 316 -14.96 -11.89 5.18
CA THR A 316 -15.26 -10.47 4.92
C THR A 316 -14.28 -9.64 5.75
N PRO A 317 -13.24 -9.05 5.15
CA PRO A 317 -12.26 -8.28 5.90
C PRO A 317 -12.89 -7.02 6.48
N VAL A 318 -12.60 -6.76 7.76
CA VAL A 318 -12.96 -5.52 8.46
C VAL A 318 -11.68 -4.79 8.81
N PHE A 319 -11.54 -3.57 8.30
CA PHE A 319 -10.33 -2.76 8.49
C PHE A 319 -10.50 -1.80 9.65
N LEU A 320 -9.45 -1.61 10.46
CA LEU A 320 -9.51 -0.79 11.68
C LEU A 320 -9.89 0.67 11.39
N ALA A 321 -9.44 1.20 10.24
CA ALA A 321 -9.77 2.56 9.79
C ALA A 321 -11.21 2.72 9.28
N GLY A 322 -12.05 1.67 9.33
CA GLY A 322 -13.38 1.64 8.72
C GLY A 322 -13.35 1.65 7.19
N TRP A 323 -12.16 1.53 6.60
CA TRP A 323 -11.97 1.49 5.15
C TRP A 323 -12.61 0.23 4.57
N LYS A 324 -13.17 0.37 3.37
CA LYS A 324 -13.68 -0.75 2.58
C LYS A 324 -13.24 -0.56 1.14
N PRO A 325 -12.81 -1.62 0.45
CA PRO A 325 -12.54 -1.52 -0.97
C PRO A 325 -13.82 -1.15 -1.73
N GLU A 326 -13.66 -0.46 -2.86
CA GLU A 326 -14.79 -0.07 -3.70
C GLU A 326 -15.72 -1.25 -3.95
N ALA A 327 -17.02 -1.01 -3.73
CA ALA A 327 -18.05 -2.04 -3.83
C ALA A 327 -18.49 -2.27 -5.29
N SER A 328 -18.37 -1.25 -6.14
CA SER A 328 -18.79 -1.29 -7.53
C SER A 328 -17.65 -0.89 -8.46
N ARG A 329 -17.60 -1.55 -9.62
CA ARG A 329 -16.77 -1.21 -10.77
C ARG A 329 -17.31 0.06 -11.45
N PRO A 330 -16.49 0.72 -12.29
CA PRO A 330 -16.94 1.79 -13.17
C PRO A 330 -18.08 1.39 -14.13
N ASP A 331 -18.23 0.10 -14.42
CA ASP A 331 -19.31 -0.47 -15.25
C ASP A 331 -20.61 -0.76 -14.46
N GLY A 332 -20.64 -0.43 -13.15
CA GLY A 332 -21.79 -0.66 -12.27
C GLY A 332 -21.89 -2.08 -11.69
N GLN A 333 -21.03 -3.02 -12.06
CA GLN A 333 -21.01 -4.35 -11.47
C GLN A 333 -20.36 -4.35 -10.08
N VAL A 334 -20.83 -5.23 -9.20
CA VAL A 334 -20.27 -5.37 -7.86
C VAL A 334 -18.92 -6.08 -7.92
N TRP A 335 -17.93 -5.55 -7.21
CA TRP A 335 -16.65 -6.23 -7.02
C TRP A 335 -16.82 -7.43 -6.10
N GLU A 336 -16.42 -8.60 -6.59
CA GLU A 336 -16.23 -9.77 -5.76
C GLU A 336 -14.93 -9.65 -4.95
N ASP A 337 -14.89 -10.25 -3.76
CA ASP A 337 -13.66 -10.40 -3.01
C ASP A 337 -12.64 -11.23 -3.82
N PRO A 338 -11.38 -10.76 -3.97
CA PRO A 338 -10.39 -11.41 -4.84
C PRO A 338 -10.03 -12.83 -4.40
N VAL A 339 -10.07 -13.12 -3.10
CA VAL A 339 -9.74 -14.43 -2.53
C VAL A 339 -10.94 -15.37 -2.62
N GLU A 340 -12.16 -14.90 -2.33
CA GLU A 340 -13.38 -15.70 -2.54
C GLU A 340 -13.61 -16.02 -4.02
N SER A 341 -13.34 -15.08 -4.93
CA SER A 341 -13.41 -15.34 -6.37
C SER A 341 -12.44 -16.45 -6.80
N GLN A 342 -11.23 -16.46 -6.21
CA GLN A 342 -10.24 -17.52 -6.45
C GLN A 342 -10.72 -18.87 -5.90
N HIS A 343 -11.29 -18.91 -4.69
CA HIS A 343 -11.85 -20.13 -4.11
C HIS A 343 -12.98 -20.73 -4.96
N LYS A 344 -13.84 -19.88 -5.53
CA LYS A 344 -14.89 -20.33 -6.45
C LYS A 344 -14.32 -20.93 -7.72
N LEU A 345 -13.27 -20.33 -8.29
CA LEU A 345 -12.60 -20.85 -9.47
C LEU A 345 -11.95 -22.22 -9.19
N GLU A 346 -11.20 -22.34 -8.09
CA GLU A 346 -10.56 -23.60 -7.68
C GLU A 346 -11.59 -24.72 -7.47
N ALA A 347 -12.72 -24.41 -6.83
CA ALA A 347 -13.80 -25.38 -6.63
C ALA A 347 -14.50 -25.81 -7.93
N LEU A 348 -14.50 -24.97 -8.98
CA LEU A 348 -15.02 -25.33 -10.30
C LEU A 348 -14.04 -26.22 -11.07
N GLN A 349 -12.74 -25.93 -10.97
CA GLN A 349 -11.68 -26.74 -11.59
C GLN A 349 -11.68 -28.16 -11.01
N GLU A 350 -11.77 -28.29 -9.69
CA GLU A 350 -11.84 -29.58 -9.01
C GLU A 350 -13.04 -30.41 -9.51
N LYS A 351 -14.21 -29.80 -9.69
CA LYS A 351 -15.40 -30.48 -10.24
C LYS A 351 -15.23 -30.92 -11.70
N GLN A 352 -14.44 -30.20 -12.49
CA GLN A 352 -14.17 -30.52 -13.90
C GLN A 352 -13.06 -31.56 -14.09
N GLU A 353 -12.24 -31.83 -13.08
CA GLU A 353 -11.20 -32.87 -13.13
C GLU A 353 -11.73 -34.27 -12.74
N VAL A 354 -12.91 -34.37 -12.11
CA VAL A 354 -13.61 -35.62 -11.77
C VAL A 354 -14.56 -36.28 -12.82
N PRO A 355 -14.59 -35.99 -14.13
CA PRO A 355 -15.53 -36.63 -15.06
C PRO A 355 -15.32 -38.10 -15.46
N TRP A 356 -14.26 -38.81 -15.03
CA TRP A 356 -13.95 -40.14 -15.58
C TRP A 356 -13.70 -41.29 -14.57
N LEU A 357 -14.13 -41.16 -13.30
CA LEU A 357 -14.02 -42.26 -12.31
C LEU A 357 -15.36 -42.73 -11.72
N THR A 358 -16.38 -42.82 -12.58
CA THR A 358 -17.58 -43.65 -12.39
C THR A 358 -17.89 -44.33 -13.70
#